data_AF-A0A6A0QSU0-F1
#
_entry.id   AF-A0A6A0QSU0-F1
#
_cell.length_a   1.000
_cell.length_b   1.000
_cell.length_c   1.000
_cell.angle_alpha   90.00
_cell.angle_beta   90.00
_cell.angle_gamma   90.00
#
_symmetry.space_group_name_H-M   'P 1'
#
loop_
_entity.id
_entity.type
_entity.pdbx_description
1 polymer ?
#
loop_
_entity_poly.entity_id
_entity_poly.type
_entity_poly.pdbx_seq_one_letter_code
_entity_poly.pdbx_strand_id
1 'polypeptide(L)'
;APSLVSVPMDDPSDLLDVDMEALAQGDTGAGTVVDHPIYLVCTHGRHDICCADKGRPFYKAMSAIRPEWTWEASHIGGDRFAGNLLVLPRGDYFGRLEPEDAESLASDYEAHQLDLAHHRGRSIRPRLVQAAEHFIRNSEELSGFDDLAITSYRRNRDRAEVVFQGPDASFEVHVTSHRDPEPVYLTCRSERPGHGVIYKLDRVTRI
;
A
#
# COMPACT_ATOMS: atom_id res chain seq x y z
N ALA A 1 14.79 -7.16 3.91
CA ALA A 1 13.60 -6.62 3.21
C ALA A 1 12.45 -7.60 3.42
N PRO A 2 11.17 -7.19 3.37
CA PRO A 2 10.08 -8.15 3.39
C PRO A 2 10.21 -9.12 2.19
N SER A 3 9.91 -10.39 2.40
CA SER A 3 9.93 -11.44 1.39
C SER A 3 8.57 -12.16 1.36
N LEU A 4 8.28 -12.80 0.23
CA LEU A 4 7.14 -13.69 0.08
C LEU A 4 7.68 -15.09 -0.24
N VAL A 5 7.09 -16.11 0.36
CA VAL A 5 7.49 -17.51 0.19
C VAL A 5 6.26 -18.30 -0.24
N SER A 6 6.41 -19.10 -1.29
CA SER A 6 5.40 -20.05 -1.76
C SER A 6 5.77 -21.45 -1.28
N VAL A 7 4.81 -22.14 -0.67
CA VAL A 7 4.98 -23.52 -0.17
C VAL A 7 3.90 -24.38 -0.83
N PRO A 8 4.26 -25.42 -1.62
CA PRO A 8 3.27 -26.36 -2.13
C PRO A 8 2.69 -27.17 -0.96
N MET A 9 1.38 -27.37 -0.96
CA MET A 9 0.66 -28.17 0.04
C MET A 9 -0.27 -29.14 -0.69
N ASP A 10 -0.27 -30.39 -0.25
CA ASP A 10 -1.16 -31.42 -0.78
C ASP A 10 -2.45 -31.50 0.05
N ASP A 11 -2.36 -31.21 1.35
CA ASP A 11 -3.49 -31.13 2.28
C ASP A 11 -3.48 -29.82 3.09
N PRO A 12 -4.63 -29.17 3.34
CA PRO A 12 -4.68 -27.96 4.17
C PRO A 12 -4.09 -28.09 5.58
N SER A 13 -4.01 -29.30 6.13
CA SER A 13 -3.37 -29.56 7.43
C SER A 13 -1.86 -29.42 7.42
N ASP A 14 -1.21 -29.48 6.24
CA ASP A 14 0.23 -29.20 6.06
C ASP A 14 0.59 -27.79 6.56
N LEU A 15 -0.37 -26.86 6.58
CA LEU A 15 -0.20 -25.52 7.15
C LEU A 15 0.20 -25.54 8.63
N LEU A 16 -0.19 -26.57 9.38
CA LEU A 16 0.12 -26.70 10.80
C LEU A 16 1.59 -27.03 11.05
N ASP A 17 2.27 -27.61 10.06
CA ASP A 17 3.68 -28.00 10.12
C ASP A 17 4.61 -26.85 9.67
N VAL A 18 4.05 -25.73 9.22
CA VAL A 18 4.82 -24.54 8.84
C VAL A 18 5.41 -23.89 10.09
N ASP A 19 6.73 -23.93 10.22
CA ASP A 19 7.47 -23.23 11.26
C ASP A 19 7.51 -21.72 10.97
N MET A 20 6.56 -21.00 11.54
CA MET A 20 6.43 -19.54 11.40
C MET A 20 7.61 -18.78 12.03
N GLU A 21 8.27 -19.34 13.06
CA GLU A 21 9.42 -18.69 13.71
C GLU A 21 10.67 -18.81 12.82
N ALA A 22 10.90 -20.00 12.25
CA ALA A 22 11.96 -20.22 11.26
C ALA A 22 11.76 -19.33 10.02
N LEU A 23 10.53 -19.25 9.48
CA LEU A 23 10.19 -18.36 8.37
C LEU A 23 10.46 -16.89 8.68
N ALA A 24 10.13 -16.42 9.89
CA ALA A 24 10.40 -15.05 10.31
C ALA A 24 11.91 -14.74 10.40
N GLN A 25 12.75 -15.76 10.60
CA GLN A 25 14.21 -15.67 10.59
C GLN A 25 14.82 -15.84 9.18
N GLY A 26 13.99 -16.11 8.18
CA GLY A 26 14.40 -16.26 6.78
C GLY A 26 14.70 -17.68 6.35
N ASP A 27 14.45 -18.68 7.20
CA ASP A 27 14.48 -20.09 6.79
C ASP A 27 13.18 -20.43 6.07
N THR A 28 13.27 -20.67 4.76
CA THR A 28 12.09 -20.97 3.94
C THR A 28 11.67 -22.42 4.01
N GLY A 29 12.45 -23.30 4.66
CA GLY A 29 12.19 -24.74 4.69
C GLY A 29 12.05 -25.30 3.27
N ALA A 30 10.92 -25.96 3.01
CA ALA A 30 10.57 -26.47 1.67
C ALA A 30 10.00 -25.40 0.72
N GLY A 31 9.80 -24.17 1.19
CA GLY A 31 9.25 -23.08 0.42
C GLY A 31 10.25 -22.42 -0.52
N THR A 32 9.73 -21.84 -1.60
CA THR A 32 10.48 -21.08 -2.60
C THR A 32 10.19 -19.59 -2.44
N VAL A 33 11.24 -18.77 -2.41
CA VAL A 33 11.08 -17.30 -2.42
C VAL A 33 10.42 -16.86 -3.72
N VAL A 34 9.38 -16.05 -3.62
CA VAL A 34 8.72 -15.42 -4.77
C VAL A 34 9.50 -14.16 -5.13
N ASP A 35 10.03 -14.10 -6.36
CA ASP A 35 10.90 -13.04 -6.87
C ASP A 35 10.17 -11.99 -7.71
N HIS A 36 8.88 -12.18 -7.94
CA HIS A 36 8.00 -11.25 -8.64
C HIS A 36 6.94 -10.66 -7.70
N PRO A 37 6.34 -9.51 -8.04
CA PRO A 37 5.24 -8.96 -7.26
C PRO A 37 4.01 -9.88 -7.30
N ILE A 38 3.18 -9.78 -6.26
CA ILE A 38 1.81 -10.29 -6.27
C ILE A 38 0.85 -9.11 -6.12
N TYR A 39 -0.04 -8.95 -7.09
CA TYR A 39 -1.02 -7.88 -7.17
C TYR A 39 -2.37 -8.35 -6.61
N LEU A 40 -2.69 -7.93 -5.39
CA LEU A 40 -3.92 -8.29 -4.71
C LEU A 40 -4.98 -7.20 -4.91
N VAL A 41 -5.98 -7.47 -5.76
CA VAL A 41 -7.05 -6.52 -6.08
C VAL A 41 -8.28 -6.80 -5.22
N CYS A 42 -8.74 -5.81 -4.47
CA CYS A 42 -9.97 -5.94 -3.68
C CYS A 42 -11.19 -5.99 -4.60
N THR A 43 -11.94 -7.10 -4.59
CA THR A 43 -13.20 -7.24 -5.36
C THR A 43 -14.41 -7.55 -4.48
N HIS A 44 -14.29 -7.33 -3.16
CA HIS A 44 -15.24 -7.78 -2.14
C HIS A 44 -16.53 -6.93 -2.03
N GLY A 45 -17.45 -7.13 -2.97
CA GLY A 45 -18.72 -6.38 -3.05
C GLY A 45 -19.68 -6.55 -1.88
N ARG A 46 -19.63 -7.68 -1.15
CA ARG A 46 -20.45 -7.89 0.06
C ARG A 46 -20.02 -7.00 1.22
N HIS A 47 -18.72 -6.66 1.29
CA HIS A 47 -18.22 -5.71 2.28
C HIS A 47 -18.60 -4.29 1.88
N ASP A 48 -18.27 -3.89 0.65
CA ASP A 48 -18.61 -2.59 0.08
C ASP A 48 -18.79 -2.67 -1.44
N ILE A 49 -19.91 -2.15 -1.96
CA ILE A 49 -20.27 -2.25 -3.38
C ILE A 49 -19.21 -1.55 -4.27
N CYS A 50 -18.65 -0.44 -3.81
CA CYS A 50 -17.64 0.31 -4.56
C CYS A 50 -16.42 -0.59 -4.87
N CYS A 51 -16.03 -1.48 -3.94
CA CYS A 51 -14.89 -2.38 -4.14
C CYS A 51 -15.16 -3.42 -5.24
N ALA A 52 -16.39 -3.95 -5.37
CA ALA A 52 -16.71 -4.81 -6.52
C ALA A 52 -16.84 -4.00 -7.82
N ASP A 53 -17.50 -2.84 -7.78
CA ASP A 53 -17.78 -2.02 -8.95
C ASP A 53 -16.50 -1.48 -9.60
N LYS A 54 -15.56 -0.98 -8.78
CA LYS A 54 -14.28 -0.41 -9.25
C LYS A 54 -13.15 -1.44 -9.32
N GLY A 55 -13.12 -2.38 -8.37
CA GLY A 55 -12.03 -3.37 -8.29
C GLY A 55 -12.11 -4.45 -9.36
N ARG A 56 -13.30 -4.94 -9.75
CA ARG A 56 -13.42 -6.01 -10.75
C ARG A 56 -12.98 -5.59 -12.16
N PRO A 57 -13.34 -4.39 -12.66
CA PRO A 57 -12.79 -3.91 -13.92
C PRO A 57 -11.27 -3.80 -13.91
N PHE A 58 -10.69 -3.25 -12.83
CA PHE A 58 -9.24 -3.16 -12.67
C PHE A 58 -8.57 -4.56 -12.62
N TYR A 59 -9.11 -5.49 -11.84
CA TYR A 59 -8.64 -6.88 -11.79
C TYR A 59 -8.63 -7.53 -13.18
N LYS A 60 -9.67 -7.33 -13.99
CA LYS A 60 -9.73 -7.88 -15.36
C LYS A 60 -8.63 -7.31 -16.25
N ALA A 61 -8.38 -6.00 -16.17
CA ALA A 61 -7.30 -5.37 -16.92
C ALA A 61 -5.93 -5.91 -16.47
N MET A 62 -5.69 -5.94 -15.17
CA MET A 62 -4.43 -6.41 -14.57
C MET A 62 -4.18 -7.91 -14.85
N SER A 63 -5.21 -8.77 -14.71
CA SER A 63 -5.09 -10.21 -14.99
C SER A 63 -4.92 -10.53 -16.48
N ALA A 64 -5.33 -9.65 -17.39
CA ALA A 64 -5.06 -9.81 -18.81
C ALA A 64 -3.57 -9.64 -19.14
N ILE A 65 -2.86 -8.79 -18.38
CA ILE A 65 -1.44 -8.45 -18.63
C ILE A 65 -0.46 -9.20 -17.70
N ARG A 66 -0.93 -9.60 -16.51
CA ARG A 66 -0.16 -10.35 -15.49
C ARG A 66 -1.03 -11.46 -14.85
N PRO A 67 -1.43 -12.49 -15.61
CA PRO A 67 -2.41 -13.48 -15.17
C PRO A 67 -1.99 -14.28 -13.94
N GLU A 68 -0.73 -14.68 -13.84
CA GLU A 68 -0.24 -15.53 -12.75
C GLU A 68 0.06 -14.74 -11.46
N TRP A 69 0.24 -13.43 -11.58
CA TRP A 69 0.65 -12.55 -10.48
C TRP A 69 -0.51 -11.75 -9.90
N THR A 70 -1.68 -11.76 -10.56
CA THR A 70 -2.84 -10.93 -10.20
C THR A 70 -3.95 -11.77 -9.58
N TRP A 71 -4.29 -11.47 -8.33
CA TRP A 71 -5.24 -12.27 -7.56
C TRP A 71 -6.39 -11.39 -7.07
N GLU A 72 -7.60 -11.95 -7.07
CA GLU A 72 -8.70 -11.34 -6.32
C GLU A 72 -8.46 -11.51 -4.82
N ALA A 73 -8.69 -10.43 -4.08
CA ALA A 73 -8.58 -10.41 -2.64
C ALA A 73 -9.93 -10.04 -2.00
N SER A 74 -10.13 -10.54 -0.79
CA SER A 74 -11.17 -10.04 0.10
C SER A 74 -10.85 -8.62 0.57
N HIS A 75 -11.55 -8.11 1.60
CA HIS A 75 -11.37 -6.71 2.00
C HIS A 75 -9.96 -6.47 2.57
N ILE A 76 -9.19 -5.59 1.91
CA ILE A 76 -7.82 -5.21 2.29
C ILE A 76 -7.72 -3.81 2.92
N GLY A 77 -8.85 -3.17 3.23
CA GLY A 77 -8.89 -1.83 3.81
C GLY A 77 -8.99 -0.70 2.79
N GLY A 78 -9.67 0.38 3.18
CA GLY A 78 -9.71 1.61 2.39
C GLY A 78 -10.79 1.64 1.30
N ASP A 79 -11.99 1.13 1.56
CA ASP A 79 -13.08 1.11 0.55
C ASP A 79 -13.42 2.50 -0.01
N ARG A 80 -13.17 3.57 0.77
CA ARG A 80 -13.28 4.96 0.31
C ARG A 80 -12.37 5.32 -0.87
N PHE A 81 -11.43 4.44 -1.19
CA PHE A 81 -10.46 4.54 -2.27
C PHE A 81 -10.59 3.34 -3.24
N ALA A 82 -11.80 2.80 -3.41
CA ALA A 82 -12.07 1.66 -4.29
C ALA A 82 -11.39 1.75 -5.66
N GLY A 83 -11.09 0.60 -6.26
CA GLY A 83 -9.89 0.44 -7.08
C GLY A 83 -8.66 0.20 -6.20
N ASN A 84 -8.83 -0.59 -5.13
CA ASN A 84 -7.80 -0.85 -4.13
C ASN A 84 -6.91 -2.02 -4.55
N LEU A 85 -5.61 -1.79 -4.51
CA LEU A 85 -4.57 -2.78 -4.80
C LEU A 85 -3.57 -2.82 -3.64
N LEU A 86 -3.17 -4.02 -3.24
CA LEU A 86 -2.02 -4.27 -2.36
C LEU A 86 -0.98 -5.06 -3.15
N VAL A 87 0.26 -4.56 -3.17
CA VAL A 87 1.36 -5.25 -3.85
C VAL A 87 2.33 -5.83 -2.83
N LEU A 88 2.49 -7.16 -2.88
CA LEU A 88 3.44 -7.92 -2.06
C LEU A 88 4.73 -8.18 -2.85
N PRO A 89 5.89 -8.37 -2.17
CA PRO A 89 6.06 -8.46 -0.71
C PRO A 89 6.21 -7.10 0.00
N ARG A 90 6.46 -6.01 -0.73
CA ARG A 90 6.83 -4.72 -0.13
C ARG A 90 5.70 -4.09 0.70
N GLY A 91 4.45 -4.46 0.40
CA GLY A 91 3.25 -4.08 1.12
C GLY A 91 2.77 -2.67 0.77
N ASP A 92 2.93 -2.26 -0.49
CA ASP A 92 2.45 -0.96 -0.98
C ASP A 92 0.96 -1.03 -1.29
N TYR A 93 0.23 -0.05 -0.78
CA TYR A 93 -1.19 0.15 -1.11
C TYR A 93 -1.33 1.19 -2.21
N PHE A 94 -2.25 0.91 -3.13
CA PHE A 94 -2.75 1.85 -4.12
C PHE A 94 -4.27 1.93 -4.03
N GLY A 95 -4.86 3.00 -4.53
CA GLY A 95 -6.30 3.19 -4.52
C GLY A 95 -6.75 4.16 -5.59
N ARG A 96 -8.07 4.19 -5.85
CA ARG A 96 -8.68 4.96 -6.95
C ARG A 96 -8.23 4.54 -8.34
N LEU A 97 -7.72 3.31 -8.49
CA LEU A 97 -7.27 2.79 -9.76
C LEU A 97 -8.44 2.52 -10.71
N GLU A 98 -8.24 2.88 -11.96
CA GLU A 98 -9.11 2.59 -13.10
C GLU A 98 -8.44 1.56 -14.04
N PRO A 99 -9.21 0.82 -14.86
CA PRO A 99 -8.66 -0.22 -15.73
C PRO A 99 -7.49 0.21 -16.61
N GLU A 100 -7.50 1.46 -17.08
CA GLU A 100 -6.45 2.08 -17.89
C GLU A 100 -5.10 2.21 -17.17
N ASP A 101 -5.08 2.26 -15.84
CA ASP A 101 -3.86 2.41 -15.05
C ASP A 101 -3.04 1.10 -14.95
N ALA A 102 -3.63 -0.04 -15.31
CA ALA A 102 -3.06 -1.36 -14.99
C ALA A 102 -1.66 -1.58 -15.62
N GLU A 103 -1.48 -1.24 -16.90
CA GLU A 103 -0.23 -1.49 -17.61
C GLU A 103 0.91 -0.58 -17.10
N SER A 104 0.64 0.72 -16.93
CA SER A 104 1.64 1.67 -16.43
C SER A 104 2.01 1.35 -14.99
N LEU A 105 1.02 1.10 -14.12
CA LEU A 105 1.28 0.75 -12.72
C LEU A 105 2.11 -0.53 -12.60
N ALA A 106 1.79 -1.57 -13.38
CA ALA A 106 2.55 -2.82 -13.36
C ALA A 106 4.00 -2.60 -13.81
N SER A 107 4.18 -1.93 -14.94
CA SER A 107 5.50 -1.67 -15.53
C SER A 107 6.37 -0.81 -14.63
N ASP A 108 5.82 0.27 -14.06
CA ASP A 108 6.55 1.15 -13.14
C ASP A 108 6.95 0.38 -11.88
N TYR A 109 6.03 -0.41 -11.31
CA TYR A 109 6.32 -1.17 -10.08
C TYR A 109 7.41 -2.22 -10.29
N GLU A 110 7.37 -2.94 -11.42
CA GLU A 110 8.40 -3.90 -11.83
C GLU A 110 9.75 -3.23 -12.10
N ALA A 111 9.75 -1.95 -12.50
CA ALA A 111 10.93 -1.10 -12.61
C ALA A 111 11.35 -0.43 -11.28
N HIS A 112 10.78 -0.87 -10.15
CA HIS A 112 11.01 -0.32 -8.81
C HIS A 112 10.64 1.17 -8.66
N GLN A 113 9.63 1.60 -9.41
CA GLN A 113 9.04 2.94 -9.35
C GLN A 113 7.62 2.87 -8.78
N LEU A 114 7.27 3.86 -7.98
CA LEU A 114 5.92 4.04 -7.43
C LEU A 114 5.13 4.98 -8.33
N ASP A 115 3.92 4.56 -8.67
CA ASP A 115 2.87 5.47 -9.13
C ASP A 115 2.44 6.37 -7.96
N LEU A 116 3.01 7.58 -7.90
CA LEU A 116 2.78 8.53 -6.80
C LEU A 116 1.34 9.06 -6.76
N ALA A 117 0.61 9.04 -7.90
CA ALA A 117 -0.76 9.51 -7.96
C ALA A 117 -1.72 8.58 -7.22
N HIS A 118 -1.47 7.27 -7.32
CA HIS A 118 -2.32 6.25 -6.70
C HIS A 118 -1.76 5.68 -5.40
N HIS A 119 -0.47 5.88 -5.10
CA HIS A 119 0.17 5.33 -3.90
C HIS A 119 -0.40 5.90 -2.61
N ARG A 120 -0.73 4.99 -1.69
CA ARG A 120 -1.38 5.28 -0.40
C ARG A 120 -0.50 4.94 0.80
N GLY A 121 0.76 4.58 0.56
CA GLY A 121 1.73 4.22 1.60
C GLY A 121 1.89 2.71 1.78
N ARG A 122 2.80 2.36 2.71
CA ARG A 122 3.20 0.98 3.00
C ARG A 122 2.52 0.44 4.27
N SER A 123 2.03 -0.80 4.21
CA SER A 123 1.34 -1.49 5.31
C SER A 123 2.12 -1.52 6.63
N ILE A 124 3.45 -1.64 6.54
CA ILE A 124 4.36 -1.74 7.68
C ILE A 124 4.64 -0.38 8.36
N ARG A 125 4.18 0.74 7.79
CA ARG A 125 4.48 2.09 8.30
C ARG A 125 3.29 2.70 9.05
N PRO A 126 3.52 3.48 10.12
CA PRO A 126 2.46 4.27 10.74
C PRO A 126 1.84 5.26 9.75
N ARG A 127 0.53 5.53 9.86
CA ARG A 127 -0.20 6.39 8.91
C ARG A 127 0.38 7.81 8.76
N LEU A 128 0.83 8.42 9.86
CA LEU A 128 1.47 9.74 9.80
C LEU A 128 2.82 9.71 9.06
N VAL A 129 3.56 8.59 9.15
CA VAL A 129 4.80 8.41 8.38
C VAL A 129 4.48 8.26 6.90
N GLN A 130 3.47 7.48 6.54
CA GLN A 130 3.00 7.35 5.15
C GLN A 130 2.58 8.71 4.57
N ALA A 131 1.89 9.54 5.36
CA ALA A 131 1.50 10.89 4.94
C ALA A 131 2.73 11.80 4.72
N ALA A 132 3.69 11.79 5.64
CA ALA A 132 4.93 12.55 5.49
C ALA A 132 5.74 12.10 4.27
N GLU A 133 5.85 10.80 4.04
CA GLU A 133 6.51 10.22 2.86
C GLU A 133 5.79 10.64 1.58
N HIS A 134 4.46 10.57 1.54
CA HIS A 134 3.67 11.00 0.40
C HIS A 134 3.91 12.49 0.04
N PHE A 135 3.94 13.39 1.04
CA PHE A 135 4.21 14.81 0.78
C PHE A 135 5.58 15.05 0.15
N ILE A 136 6.64 14.42 0.67
CA ILE A 136 8.00 14.60 0.13
C ILE A 136 8.16 13.94 -1.23
N ARG A 137 7.65 12.73 -1.43
CA ARG A 137 7.73 12.07 -2.74
C ARG A 137 7.08 12.91 -3.83
N ASN A 138 5.93 13.52 -3.55
CA ASN A 138 5.23 14.36 -4.52
C ASN A 138 5.92 15.71 -4.74
N SER A 139 6.51 16.34 -3.71
CA SER A 139 7.16 17.65 -3.89
C SER A 139 8.53 17.55 -4.56
N GLU A 140 9.25 16.44 -4.34
CA GLU A 140 10.60 16.19 -4.87
C GLU A 140 10.59 15.20 -6.06
N GLU A 141 9.41 14.77 -6.52
CA GLU A 141 9.22 13.81 -7.63
C GLU A 141 10.01 12.49 -7.46
N LEU A 142 10.02 11.96 -6.23
CA LEU A 142 10.76 10.76 -5.84
C LEU A 142 9.91 9.48 -5.94
N SER A 143 9.90 8.85 -7.12
CA SER A 143 9.15 7.63 -7.40
C SER A 143 9.89 6.35 -7.01
N GLY A 144 11.21 6.34 -6.87
CA GLY A 144 12.00 5.14 -6.60
C GLY A 144 11.68 4.52 -5.24
N PHE A 145 11.67 3.18 -5.17
CA PHE A 145 11.35 2.45 -3.94
C PHE A 145 12.23 2.84 -2.75
N ASP A 146 13.50 3.09 -3.03
CA ASP A 146 14.57 3.32 -2.05
C ASP A 146 15.00 4.80 -1.98
N ASP A 147 14.32 5.70 -2.69
CA ASP A 147 14.65 7.13 -2.70
C ASP A 147 14.56 7.76 -1.31
N LEU A 148 13.73 7.23 -0.42
CA LEU A 148 13.55 7.75 0.94
C LEU A 148 13.73 6.66 1.99
N ALA A 149 14.75 6.85 2.84
CA ALA A 149 14.97 6.04 4.03
C ALA A 149 14.59 6.83 5.29
N ILE A 150 13.75 6.26 6.16
CA ILE A 150 13.39 6.92 7.43
C ILE A 150 14.56 6.77 8.41
N THR A 151 15.10 7.90 8.88
CA THR A 151 16.20 7.95 9.85
C THR A 151 15.73 8.31 11.26
N SER A 152 14.60 9.02 11.38
CA SER A 152 14.00 9.37 12.67
C SER A 152 12.47 9.48 12.55
N TYR A 153 11.76 9.10 13.61
CA TYR A 153 10.31 9.25 13.71
C TYR A 153 9.92 9.57 15.15
N ARG A 154 9.25 10.70 15.36
CA ARG A 154 8.64 11.08 16.63
C ARG A 154 7.17 11.41 16.42
N ARG A 155 6.32 10.89 17.30
CA ARG A 155 4.88 11.14 17.27
C ARG A 155 4.41 11.79 18.56
N ASN A 156 3.55 12.79 18.43
CA ASN A 156 2.77 13.34 19.54
C ASN A 156 1.31 13.44 19.11
N ARG A 157 0.48 12.50 19.61
CA ARG A 157 -0.95 12.39 19.30
C ARG A 157 -1.25 12.34 17.79
N ASP A 158 -1.74 13.46 17.26
CA ASP A 158 -2.15 13.70 15.87
C ASP A 158 -1.02 14.30 15.03
N ARG A 159 0.13 14.63 15.62
CA ARG A 159 1.30 15.20 14.94
C ARG A 159 2.45 14.20 14.86
N ALA A 160 3.27 14.35 13.84
CA ALA A 160 4.52 13.63 13.73
C ALA A 160 5.61 14.46 13.06
N GLU A 161 6.83 14.24 13.52
CA GLU A 161 8.06 14.65 12.88
C GLU A 161 8.74 13.39 12.34
N VAL A 162 9.07 13.40 11.05
CA VAL A 162 9.75 12.31 10.37
C VAL A 162 10.97 12.88 9.67
N VAL A 163 12.13 12.25 9.83
CA VAL A 163 13.32 12.58 9.06
C VAL A 163 13.53 11.49 8.01
N PHE A 164 13.61 11.90 6.76
CA PHE A 164 13.96 11.03 5.64
C PHE A 164 15.34 11.40 5.11
N GLN A 165 16.18 10.40 4.87
CA GLN A 165 17.35 10.53 4.02
C GLN A 165 16.91 10.31 2.57
N GLY A 166 17.05 11.34 1.74
CA GLY A 166 16.86 11.29 0.30
C GLY A 166 18.18 11.14 -0.47
N PRO A 167 18.14 11.15 -1.82
CA PRO A 167 19.34 10.99 -2.65
C PRO A 167 20.30 12.17 -2.51
N ASP A 168 19.76 13.39 -2.51
CA ASP A 168 20.56 14.64 -2.54
C ASP A 168 20.53 15.42 -1.22
N ALA A 169 19.66 15.07 -0.29
CA ALA A 169 19.50 15.76 0.99
C ALA A 169 18.69 14.94 1.99
N SER A 170 18.74 15.35 3.26
CA SER A 170 17.77 14.89 4.25
C SER A 170 16.60 15.86 4.35
N PHE A 171 15.44 15.35 4.77
CA PHE A 171 14.20 16.13 4.92
C PHE A 171 13.62 15.91 6.31
N GLU A 172 13.47 16.97 7.08
CA GLU A 172 12.66 16.97 8.30
C GLU A 172 11.23 17.41 7.95
N VAL A 173 10.26 16.51 8.19
CA VAL A 173 8.88 16.65 7.75
C VAL A 173 7.95 16.63 8.96
N HIS A 174 7.17 17.69 9.11
CA HIS A 174 6.15 17.81 10.15
C HIS A 174 4.78 17.69 9.51
N VAL A 175 4.00 16.72 9.98
CA VAL A 175 2.62 16.50 9.54
C VAL A 175 1.66 16.42 10.70
N THR A 176 0.43 16.86 10.47
CA THR A 176 -0.68 16.68 11.41
C THR A 176 -1.86 15.99 10.73
N SER A 177 -2.52 15.08 11.44
CA SER A 177 -3.78 14.47 11.03
C SER A 177 -4.97 15.20 11.66
N HIS A 178 -6.01 15.47 10.87
CA HIS A 178 -7.27 15.99 11.37
C HIS A 178 -8.45 15.17 10.84
N ARG A 179 -9.58 15.26 11.52
CA ARG A 179 -10.85 14.81 10.96
C ARG A 179 -11.37 15.90 10.03
N ASP A 180 -11.77 15.50 8.84
CA ASP A 180 -12.42 16.37 7.87
C ASP A 180 -13.64 17.04 8.53
N PRO A 181 -13.76 18.38 8.54
CA PRO A 181 -14.92 19.05 9.14
C PRO A 181 -16.22 18.71 8.40
N GLU A 182 -16.16 18.41 7.10
CA GLU A 182 -17.33 18.08 6.30
C GLU A 182 -17.58 16.57 6.31
N PRO A 183 -18.72 16.11 6.86
CA PRO A 183 -19.03 14.69 6.87
C PRO A 183 -19.50 14.25 5.48
N VAL A 184 -18.93 13.14 5.00
CA VAL A 184 -19.27 12.55 3.69
C VAL A 184 -19.59 11.07 3.86
N TYR A 185 -20.26 10.47 2.87
CA TYR A 185 -20.39 9.03 2.80
C TYR A 185 -19.05 8.43 2.36
N LEU A 186 -18.32 7.88 3.32
CA LEU A 186 -16.96 7.41 3.08
C LEU A 186 -16.93 6.14 2.22
N THR A 187 -17.98 5.32 2.24
CA THR A 187 -18.03 4.05 1.51
C THR A 187 -19.42 3.84 0.91
N CYS A 188 -19.56 2.98 -0.11
CA CYS A 188 -20.87 2.69 -0.71
C CYS A 188 -21.85 2.02 0.27
N ARG A 189 -21.36 1.43 1.37
CA ARG A 189 -22.19 0.84 2.43
C ARG A 189 -22.56 1.82 3.55
N SER A 190 -22.03 3.04 3.53
CA SER A 190 -22.26 3.99 4.62
C SER A 190 -23.74 4.39 4.72
N GLU A 191 -24.39 4.10 5.84
CA GLU A 191 -25.79 4.54 6.10
C GLU A 191 -25.86 5.96 6.65
N ARG A 192 -24.74 6.48 7.16
CA ARG A 192 -24.60 7.82 7.72
C ARG A 192 -23.29 8.43 7.26
N PRO A 193 -23.22 9.76 7.08
CA PRO A 193 -21.98 10.41 6.74
C PRO A 193 -21.02 10.41 7.93
N GLY A 194 -19.72 10.36 7.64
CA GLY A 194 -18.66 10.33 8.62
C GLY A 194 -17.50 11.25 8.22
N HIS A 195 -16.61 11.50 9.17
CA HIS A 195 -15.47 12.38 8.96
C HIS A 195 -14.24 11.59 8.55
N GLY A 196 -13.77 11.83 7.32
CA GLY A 196 -12.52 11.26 6.83
C GLY A 196 -11.32 11.76 7.64
N VAL A 197 -10.21 11.03 7.58
CA VAL A 197 -8.93 11.56 8.08
C VAL A 197 -8.21 12.24 6.93
N ILE A 198 -7.83 13.49 7.15
CA ILE A 198 -7.01 14.31 6.28
C ILE A 198 -5.65 14.54 6.95
N TYR A 199 -4.59 14.61 6.15
CA TYR A 199 -3.25 14.92 6.62
C TYR A 199 -2.84 16.27 6.05
N LYS A 200 -2.21 17.08 6.88
CA LYS A 200 -1.69 18.39 6.53
C LYS A 200 -0.18 18.39 6.71
N LEU A 201 0.51 18.91 5.71
CA LEU A 201 1.92 19.28 5.81
C LEU A 201 2.03 20.58 6.60
N ASP A 202 2.67 20.53 7.76
CA ASP A 202 2.90 21.72 8.59
C ASP A 202 4.20 22.42 8.20
N ARG A 203 5.26 21.64 7.98
CA ARG A 203 6.59 22.14 7.63
C ARG A 203 7.43 21.06 6.95
N VAL A 204 8.25 21.47 5.99
CA VAL A 204 9.38 20.69 5.47
C VAL A 204 10.64 21.52 5.61
N THR A 205 11.74 20.90 6.02
CA THR A 205 13.05 21.53 6.03
C THR A 205 14.05 20.58 5.40
N ARG A 206 14.72 21.04 4.35
CA ARG A 206 15.87 20.37 3.75
C ARG A 206 17.09 20.62 4.64
N ILE A 207 17.72 19.55 5.12
CA ILE A 207 18.85 19.58 6.07
C ILE A 207 20.08 18.89 5.51
#